data_AF-A0ABD7FUZ8-F1
#
_entry.id   AF-A0ABD7FUZ8-F1
#
_cell.length_a   1.000
_cell.length_b   1.000
_cell.length_c   1.000
_cell.angle_alpha   90.00
_cell.angle_beta   90.00
_cell.angle_gamma   90.00
#
_symmetry.space_group_name_H-M   'P 1'
#
loop_
_entity.id
_entity.type
_entity.pdbx_description
1 polymer ?
#
loop_
_entity_poly.entity_id
_entity_poly.type
_entity_poly.pdbx_seq_one_letter_code
_entity_poly.pdbx_strand_id
1 'polypeptide(L)'
;MYNKTIKMSQLRMKLSDVGLLGEVYIPPHHLPPCDLACIEDLHLPTQNKNYLSRGKKYYEESTCFQLILDIFDYHNRLRTTTNPYVSYILMDHILNGLLRLLDSLIAHDQPEFVNYYIQKSKEMAQGLVDFFMGKTHFTVSSYIISFPHHMAKLKPRVYLEGDNHLLTLISVMQIPRSDVCVGILLGGAASAAIYSAYHQSQLNYLKISRYDDTKKCNEFLWGNPIDLRPSVLILDDNCGTGKTLHLAKSILKNHYQIDAKIAAIELHWEKLLRVKGYYHQDSVFDLSSLDYLTPWNVRHHHLLKQLVQQPSTTQNHTTNIMEWLVYSKSVLNLLSNLGTQTQAFDSLRNYCLKLECYSA
;
A
#
# COMPACT_ATOMS: atom_id res chain seq x y z
N MET A 1 22.48 -15.74 12.35
CA MET A 1 21.38 -14.77 12.54
C MET A 1 21.97 -13.37 12.58
N TYR A 2 22.00 -12.65 11.46
CA TYR A 2 22.29 -11.21 11.49
C TYR A 2 21.02 -10.50 11.95
N ASN A 3 21.00 -10.00 13.18
CA ASN A 3 20.04 -8.99 13.59
C ASN A 3 20.34 -7.72 12.79
N LYS A 4 19.79 -7.63 11.56
CA LYS A 4 19.63 -6.34 10.88
C LYS A 4 18.58 -5.58 11.67
N THR A 5 19.02 -4.86 12.70
CA THR A 5 18.18 -3.89 13.39
C THR A 5 17.84 -2.81 12.37
N ILE A 6 16.60 -2.82 11.87
CA ILE A 6 16.07 -1.75 11.04
C ILE A 6 16.18 -0.46 11.85
N LYS A 7 17.00 0.49 11.39
CA LYS A 7 17.15 1.79 12.04
C LYS A 7 15.94 2.65 11.68
N MET A 8 14.88 2.53 12.46
CA MET A 8 13.66 3.35 12.30
C MET A 8 13.94 4.86 12.45
N SER A 9 15.05 5.24 13.09
CA SER A 9 15.50 6.63 13.30
C SER A 9 15.82 7.45 12.04
N GLN A 10 15.43 6.97 10.85
CA GLN A 10 15.73 7.58 9.55
C GLN A 10 14.47 8.00 8.77
N LEU A 11 13.26 7.74 9.28
CA LEU A 11 12.06 8.17 8.56
C LEU A 11 11.86 9.70 8.68
N ARG A 12 11.33 10.31 7.62
CA ARG A 12 11.01 11.75 7.54
C ARG A 12 9.78 12.11 8.38
N MET A 13 8.82 11.20 8.46
CA MET A 13 7.51 11.44 9.08
C MET A 13 7.36 10.62 10.35
N LYS A 14 6.81 11.25 11.40
CA LYS A 14 6.31 10.49 12.54
C LYS A 14 5.02 9.77 12.14
N LEU A 15 4.68 8.71 12.88
CA LEU A 15 3.41 7.99 12.66
C LEU A 15 2.17 8.85 12.97
N SER A 16 2.32 9.88 13.81
CA SER A 16 1.28 10.89 14.07
C SER A 16 1.02 11.81 12.88
N ASP A 17 1.99 11.94 11.97
CA ASP A 17 1.96 12.91 10.87
C ASP A 17 1.41 12.28 9.58
N VAL A 18 0.83 11.08 9.67
CA VAL A 18 0.14 10.42 8.57
C VAL A 18 -1.21 9.89 9.03
N GLY A 19 -2.27 10.32 8.34
CA GLY A 19 -3.64 9.91 8.59
C GLY A 19 -3.89 8.44 8.26
N LEU A 20 -5.06 7.95 8.68
CA LEU A 20 -5.43 6.56 8.47
C LEU A 20 -5.62 6.23 6.98
N LEU A 21 -6.03 7.20 6.16
CA LEU A 21 -6.10 7.07 4.71
C LEU A 21 -4.74 7.25 4.02
N GLY A 22 -3.63 7.38 4.77
CA GLY A 22 -2.28 7.52 4.20
C GLY A 22 -1.91 8.94 3.78
N GLU A 23 -2.78 9.93 4.01
CA GLU A 23 -2.51 11.34 3.80
C GLU A 23 -1.47 11.86 4.80
N VAL A 24 -0.48 12.61 4.31
CA VAL A 24 0.53 13.25 5.14
C VAL A 24 0.01 14.61 5.59
N TYR A 25 0.14 14.92 6.89
CA TYR A 25 -0.12 16.25 7.44
C TYR A 25 1.09 17.15 7.20
N ILE A 26 0.93 18.17 6.37
CA ILE A 26 2.02 19.05 5.92
C ILE A 26 1.84 20.44 6.54
N PRO A 27 2.74 20.87 7.43
CA PRO A 27 2.77 22.24 7.93
C PRO A 27 2.82 23.30 6.80
N PRO A 28 2.12 24.44 6.91
CA PRO A 28 2.07 25.45 5.85
C PRO A 28 3.43 26.01 5.43
N HIS A 29 4.40 26.08 6.34
CA HIS A 29 5.73 26.57 6.04
C HIS A 29 6.52 25.64 5.09
N HIS A 30 6.07 24.39 4.92
CA HIS A 30 6.62 23.47 3.93
C HIS A 30 5.97 23.59 2.55
N LEU A 31 4.89 24.37 2.41
CA LEU A 31 4.17 24.62 1.16
C LEU A 31 3.97 26.14 0.98
N PRO A 32 5.03 26.89 0.63
CA PRO A 32 4.90 28.31 0.32
C PRO A 32 3.99 28.55 -0.91
N PRO A 33 3.51 29.78 -1.14
CA PRO A 33 2.53 30.08 -2.19
C PRO A 33 2.91 29.59 -3.59
N CYS A 34 4.19 29.66 -3.98
CA CYS A 34 4.65 29.18 -5.28
C CYS A 34 4.51 27.65 -5.43
N ASP A 35 4.71 26.91 -4.35
CA ASP A 35 4.54 25.46 -4.33
C ASP A 35 3.06 25.09 -4.31
N LEU A 36 2.21 25.84 -3.59
CA LEU A 36 0.77 25.65 -3.60
C LEU A 36 0.17 25.89 -4.99
N ALA A 37 0.64 26.90 -5.73
CA ALA A 37 0.22 27.14 -7.10
C ALA A 37 0.50 25.96 -8.04
N CYS A 38 1.51 25.12 -7.74
CA CYS A 38 1.84 23.92 -8.52
C CYS A 38 0.80 22.79 -8.33
N ILE A 39 0.00 22.84 -7.27
CA ILE A 39 -0.92 21.76 -6.85
C ILE A 39 -2.31 22.29 -6.47
N GLU A 40 -2.67 23.49 -6.92
CA GLU A 40 -3.90 24.17 -6.51
C GLU A 40 -5.16 23.42 -6.93
N ASP A 41 -5.15 22.83 -8.13
CA ASP A 41 -6.20 22.01 -8.73
C ASP A 41 -6.44 20.69 -7.99
N LEU A 42 -5.49 20.23 -7.17
CA LEU A 42 -5.71 19.07 -6.30
C LEU A 42 -6.67 19.38 -5.15
N HIS A 43 -6.92 20.67 -4.88
CA HIS A 43 -7.82 21.18 -3.84
C HIS A 43 -7.56 20.51 -2.50
N LEU A 44 -6.29 20.55 -2.05
CA LEU A 44 -5.85 19.90 -0.83
C LEU A 44 -6.61 20.46 0.39
N PRO A 45 -7.29 19.61 1.16
CA PRO A 45 -8.00 20.05 2.34
C PRO A 45 -7.00 20.50 3.42
N THR A 46 -7.50 21.33 4.34
CA THR A 46 -6.75 21.73 5.53
C THR A 46 -7.41 21.17 6.79
N GLN A 47 -6.57 20.77 7.75
CA GLN A 47 -6.98 20.28 9.05
C GLN A 47 -5.96 20.70 10.10
N ASN A 48 -6.41 21.27 11.22
CA ASN A 48 -5.54 21.77 12.28
C ASN A 48 -4.41 22.70 11.77
N LYS A 49 -4.72 23.53 10.77
CA LYS A 49 -3.78 24.42 10.06
C LYS A 49 -2.72 23.73 9.20
N ASN A 50 -2.75 22.40 9.06
CA ASN A 50 -1.89 21.66 8.13
C ASN A 50 -2.65 21.36 6.84
N TYR A 51 -1.93 21.25 5.73
CA TYR A 51 -2.46 20.69 4.48
C TYR A 51 -2.45 19.16 4.56
N LEU A 52 -3.47 18.51 4.00
CA LEU A 52 -3.48 17.07 3.81
C LEU A 52 -3.00 16.74 2.40
N SER A 53 -2.05 15.81 2.27
CA SER A 53 -1.47 15.47 0.96
C SER A 53 -2.45 14.82 -0.02
N ARG A 54 -3.59 14.31 0.47
CA ARG A 54 -4.67 13.71 -0.33
C ARG A 54 -5.95 14.53 -0.14
N GLY A 55 -6.60 14.85 -1.25
CA GLY A 55 -7.88 15.55 -1.28
C GLY A 55 -8.95 14.78 -2.04
N LYS A 56 -10.10 15.42 -2.27
CA LYS A 56 -11.22 14.83 -3.02
C LYS A 56 -10.78 14.31 -4.40
N LYS A 57 -9.85 15.02 -5.06
CA LYS A 57 -9.29 14.64 -6.37
C LYS A 57 -8.63 13.26 -6.36
N TYR A 58 -7.96 12.89 -5.26
CA TYR A 58 -7.32 11.57 -5.11
C TYR A 58 -8.34 10.42 -5.16
N TYR A 59 -9.53 10.66 -4.59
CA TYR A 59 -10.61 9.68 -4.46
C TYR A 59 -11.71 9.85 -5.51
N GLU A 60 -11.46 10.63 -6.56
CA GLU A 60 -12.47 10.91 -7.57
C GLU A 60 -12.62 9.73 -8.56
N GLU A 61 -13.87 9.43 -8.89
CA GLU A 61 -14.17 8.55 -10.01
C GLU A 61 -13.77 9.25 -11.31
N SER A 62 -12.80 8.68 -12.01
CA SER A 62 -12.24 9.23 -13.25
C SER A 62 -12.26 8.16 -14.32
N THR A 63 -12.45 8.56 -15.56
CA THR A 63 -12.24 7.69 -16.72
C THR A 63 -10.76 7.39 -16.91
N CYS A 64 -10.43 6.31 -17.60
CA CYS A 64 -9.04 6.00 -17.97
C CYS A 64 -8.38 7.17 -18.71
N PHE A 65 -9.11 7.84 -19.61
CA PHE A 65 -8.60 9.01 -20.32
C PHE A 65 -8.25 10.17 -19.37
N GLN A 66 -9.13 10.49 -18.42
CA GLN A 66 -8.87 11.54 -17.41
C GLN A 66 -7.65 11.19 -16.55
N LEU A 67 -7.53 9.93 -16.11
CA LEU A 67 -6.36 9.49 -15.33
C LEU A 67 -5.05 9.64 -16.12
N ILE A 68 -5.06 9.34 -17.42
CA ILE A 68 -3.88 9.51 -18.28
C ILE A 68 -3.49 10.98 -18.37
N LEU A 69 -4.46 11.88 -18.59
CA LEU A 69 -4.20 13.33 -18.64
C LEU A 69 -3.64 13.84 -17.31
N ASP A 70 -4.27 13.46 -16.20
CA ASP A 70 -3.81 13.82 -14.85
C ASP A 70 -2.36 13.32 -14.61
N ILE A 71 -2.04 12.08 -14.97
CA ILE A 71 -0.67 11.54 -14.82
C ILE A 71 0.34 12.34 -15.64
N PHE A 72 0.03 12.66 -16.90
CA PHE A 72 0.95 13.43 -17.74
C PHE A 72 1.20 14.83 -17.19
N ASP A 73 0.14 15.50 -16.76
CA ASP A 73 0.23 16.82 -16.17
C ASP A 73 1.01 16.80 -14.85
N TYR A 74 0.70 15.89 -13.92
CA TYR A 74 1.44 15.75 -12.66
C TYR A 74 2.92 15.39 -12.89
N HIS A 75 3.22 14.56 -13.89
CA HIS A 75 4.61 14.24 -14.25
C HIS A 75 5.38 15.47 -14.74
N ASN A 76 4.75 16.33 -15.55
CA ASN A 76 5.38 17.56 -16.00
C ASN A 76 5.68 18.51 -14.83
N ARG A 77 4.72 18.67 -13.92
CA ARG A 77 4.88 19.50 -12.71
C ARG A 77 5.93 18.95 -11.74
N LEU A 78 6.04 17.62 -11.65
CA LEU A 78 7.06 16.94 -10.84
C LEU A 78 8.47 17.30 -11.32
N ARG A 79 8.66 17.53 -12.63
CA ARG A 79 9.96 17.93 -13.20
C ARG A 79 10.30 19.40 -12.94
N THR A 80 9.34 20.22 -12.55
CA THR A 80 9.52 21.67 -12.35
C THR A 80 9.64 22.06 -10.88
N THR A 81 9.22 21.21 -9.95
CA THR A 81 9.33 21.48 -8.51
C THR A 81 10.63 20.91 -7.92
N THR A 82 11.18 21.60 -6.94
CA THR A 82 12.27 21.09 -6.08
C THR A 82 11.79 20.81 -4.66
N ASN A 83 10.52 21.11 -4.36
CA ASN A 83 9.96 20.89 -3.03
C ASN A 83 9.63 19.40 -2.85
N PRO A 84 10.20 18.74 -1.83
CA PRO A 84 10.00 17.31 -1.63
C PRO A 84 8.58 16.94 -1.24
N TYR A 85 7.82 17.83 -0.60
CA TYR A 85 6.42 17.60 -0.25
C TYR A 85 5.52 17.67 -1.47
N VAL A 86 5.73 18.66 -2.34
CA VAL A 86 5.03 18.74 -3.64
C VAL A 86 5.36 17.51 -4.50
N SER A 87 6.64 17.14 -4.56
CA SER A 87 7.07 15.93 -5.28
C SER A 87 6.37 14.68 -4.76
N TYR A 88 6.30 14.51 -3.43
CA TYR A 88 5.57 13.39 -2.80
C TYR A 88 4.08 13.39 -3.19
N ILE A 89 3.39 14.52 -3.09
CA ILE A 89 1.97 14.64 -3.45
C ILE A 89 1.74 14.21 -4.89
N LEU A 90 2.54 14.73 -5.83
CA LEU A 90 2.41 14.40 -7.25
C LEU A 90 2.71 12.91 -7.52
N MET A 91 3.78 12.36 -6.94
CA MET A 91 4.12 10.94 -7.11
C MET A 91 3.05 10.00 -6.53
N ASP A 92 2.43 10.37 -5.41
CA ASP A 92 1.35 9.61 -4.78
C ASP A 92 0.10 9.57 -5.69
N HIS A 93 -0.28 10.72 -6.26
CA HIS A 93 -1.39 10.79 -7.20
C HIS A 93 -1.10 10.04 -8.50
N ILE A 94 0.12 10.13 -9.03
CA ILE A 94 0.54 9.38 -10.22
C ILE A 94 0.49 7.87 -9.94
N LEU A 95 1.02 7.41 -8.81
CA LEU A 95 0.99 5.99 -8.44
C LEU A 95 -0.45 5.47 -8.38
N ASN A 96 -1.36 6.20 -7.73
CA ASN A 96 -2.78 5.85 -7.68
C ASN A 96 -3.37 5.72 -9.09
N GLY A 97 -3.14 6.71 -9.96
CA GLY A 97 -3.59 6.66 -11.35
C GLY A 97 -3.03 5.46 -12.12
N LEU A 98 -1.73 5.17 -11.99
CA LEU A 98 -1.07 4.06 -12.65
C LEU A 98 -1.65 2.70 -12.22
N LEU A 99 -1.87 2.49 -10.92
CA LEU A 99 -2.40 1.22 -10.41
C LEU A 99 -3.86 0.99 -10.84
N ARG A 100 -4.68 2.05 -10.90
CA ARG A 100 -6.06 1.99 -11.41
C ARG A 100 -6.11 1.63 -12.89
N LEU A 101 -5.21 2.19 -13.69
CA LEU A 101 -5.06 1.87 -15.11
C LEU A 101 -4.52 0.44 -15.31
N LEU A 102 -3.52 0.03 -14.53
CA LEU A 102 -2.96 -1.31 -14.54
C LEU A 102 -4.02 -2.38 -14.26
N ASP A 103 -4.87 -2.18 -13.24
CA ASP A 103 -5.96 -3.10 -12.94
C ASP A 103 -6.93 -3.24 -14.12
N SER A 104 -7.23 -2.12 -14.79
CA SER A 104 -8.09 -2.12 -15.97
C SER A 104 -7.47 -2.89 -17.14
N LEU A 105 -6.18 -2.67 -17.42
CA LEU A 105 -5.45 -3.38 -18.48
C LEU A 105 -5.46 -4.89 -18.25
N ILE A 106 -5.16 -5.32 -17.03
CA ILE A 106 -5.15 -6.75 -16.68
C ILE A 106 -6.57 -7.33 -16.72
N ALA A 107 -7.59 -6.58 -16.26
CA ALA A 107 -8.97 -7.02 -16.30
C ALA A 107 -9.55 -7.17 -17.72
N HIS A 108 -8.92 -6.55 -18.73
CA HIS A 108 -9.34 -6.59 -20.14
C HIS A 108 -8.26 -7.20 -21.05
N ASP A 109 -7.34 -7.98 -20.47
CA ASP A 109 -6.33 -8.77 -21.19
C ASP A 109 -5.53 -7.95 -22.22
N GLN A 110 -4.86 -6.89 -21.75
CA GLN A 110 -4.04 -5.99 -22.57
C GLN A 110 -2.53 -6.16 -22.24
N PRO A 111 -1.93 -7.34 -22.46
CA PRO A 111 -0.58 -7.69 -22.00
C PRO A 111 0.53 -6.78 -22.51
N GLU A 112 0.39 -6.21 -23.70
CA GLU A 112 1.41 -5.38 -24.34
C GLU A 112 1.70 -4.07 -23.58
N PHE A 113 0.75 -3.60 -22.76
CA PHE A 113 0.92 -2.37 -21.97
C PHE A 113 1.31 -2.65 -20.52
N VAL A 114 1.00 -3.84 -19.98
CA VAL A 114 1.06 -4.12 -18.55
C VAL A 114 2.45 -3.91 -17.95
N ASN A 115 3.51 -4.42 -18.59
CA ASN A 115 4.87 -4.33 -18.05
C ASN A 115 5.34 -2.87 -17.89
N TYR A 116 4.95 -1.98 -18.80
CA TYR A 116 5.29 -0.57 -18.70
C TYR A 116 4.65 0.06 -17.46
N TYR A 117 3.38 -0.22 -17.20
CA TYR A 117 2.66 0.29 -16.02
C TYR A 117 3.25 -0.27 -14.72
N ILE A 118 3.61 -1.55 -14.68
CA ILE A 118 4.28 -2.16 -13.53
C ILE A 118 5.60 -1.44 -13.21
N GLN A 119 6.42 -1.19 -14.23
CA GLN A 119 7.70 -0.50 -14.06
C GLN A 119 7.51 0.94 -13.55
N LYS A 120 6.54 1.68 -14.11
CA LYS A 120 6.24 3.04 -13.68
C LYS A 120 5.64 3.11 -12.27
N SER A 121 4.80 2.15 -11.89
CA SER A 121 4.30 2.04 -10.52
C SER A 121 5.45 1.78 -9.54
N LYS A 122 6.40 0.90 -9.87
CA LYS A 122 7.59 0.68 -9.04
C LYS A 122 8.47 1.93 -8.94
N GLU A 123 8.64 2.67 -10.04
CA GLU A 123 9.39 3.93 -10.04
C GLU A 123 8.75 4.99 -9.12
N MET A 124 7.42 5.15 -9.17
CA MET A 124 6.73 6.08 -8.27
C MET A 124 6.84 5.63 -6.83
N ALA A 125 6.64 4.32 -6.57
CA ALA A 125 6.82 3.75 -5.25
C ALA A 125 8.24 3.97 -4.71
N GLN A 126 9.28 3.92 -5.56
CA GLN A 126 10.65 4.28 -5.17
C GLN A 126 10.76 5.72 -4.71
N GLY A 127 10.13 6.66 -5.41
CA GLY A 127 10.09 8.06 -5.01
C GLY A 127 9.40 8.28 -3.66
N LEU A 128 8.29 7.57 -3.41
CA LEU A 128 7.59 7.60 -2.11
C LEU A 128 8.43 7.01 -0.98
N VAL A 129 9.07 5.86 -1.21
CA VAL A 129 10.01 5.24 -0.25
C VAL A 129 11.17 6.21 0.04
N ASP A 130 11.76 6.79 -1.00
CA ASP A 130 12.85 7.75 -0.88
C ASP A 130 12.45 8.98 -0.06
N PHE A 131 11.23 9.49 -0.27
CA PHE A 131 10.68 10.61 0.51
C PHE A 131 10.58 10.26 1.99
N PHE A 132 9.97 9.11 2.31
CA PHE A 132 9.84 8.65 3.69
C PHE A 132 11.18 8.32 4.32
N MET A 133 12.18 7.88 3.55
CA MET A 133 13.55 7.64 4.02
C MET A 133 14.41 8.93 4.10
N GLY A 134 13.79 10.10 3.95
CA GLY A 134 14.43 11.40 4.16
C GLY A 134 15.15 11.99 2.96
N LYS A 135 15.11 11.36 1.78
CA LYS A 135 15.66 11.96 0.56
C LYS A 135 14.82 13.16 0.14
N THR A 136 15.47 14.12 -0.51
CA THR A 136 14.87 15.40 -0.95
C THR A 136 14.86 15.57 -2.46
N HIS A 137 15.62 14.75 -3.19
CA HIS A 137 15.77 14.83 -4.63
C HIS A 137 15.24 13.54 -5.26
N PHE A 138 14.38 13.70 -6.26
CA PHE A 138 13.73 12.60 -6.95
C PHE A 138 14.03 12.70 -8.43
N THR A 139 14.40 11.58 -9.04
CA THR A 139 14.57 11.50 -10.50
C THR A 139 13.54 10.53 -11.03
N VAL A 140 12.72 11.00 -11.95
CA VAL A 140 11.68 10.22 -12.60
C VAL A 140 11.91 10.27 -14.10
N SER A 141 11.98 9.09 -14.71
CA SER A 141 12.13 8.91 -16.14
C SER A 141 10.90 9.42 -16.90
N SER A 142 11.08 9.73 -18.18
CA SER A 142 10.01 10.23 -19.04
C SER A 142 8.84 9.25 -19.16
N TYR A 143 7.64 9.78 -19.32
CA TYR A 143 6.43 9.00 -19.52
C TYR A 143 6.07 8.97 -21.01
N ILE A 144 5.94 7.76 -21.56
CA ILE A 144 5.31 7.51 -22.85
C ILE A 144 4.13 6.58 -22.54
N ILE A 145 3.10 7.13 -21.87
CA ILE A 145 1.90 6.34 -21.58
C ILE A 145 1.13 6.13 -22.88
N SER A 146 1.18 4.91 -23.40
CA SER A 146 0.23 4.42 -24.40
C SER A 146 -0.86 3.64 -23.70
N PHE A 147 -2.12 3.83 -24.11
CA PHE A 147 -3.27 3.14 -23.55
C PHE A 147 -4.31 2.84 -24.63
N PRO A 148 -4.99 1.68 -24.59
CA PRO A 148 -5.97 1.32 -25.61
C PRO A 148 -7.13 2.32 -25.72
N HIS A 149 -7.33 2.90 -26.91
CA HIS A 149 -8.39 3.89 -27.12
C HIS A 149 -9.80 3.37 -26.81
N HIS A 150 -10.06 2.09 -27.06
CA HIS A 150 -11.37 1.48 -26.78
C HIS A 150 -11.68 1.43 -25.27
N MET A 151 -10.66 1.51 -24.42
CA MET A 151 -10.80 1.53 -22.96
C MET A 151 -10.86 2.94 -22.37
N ALA A 152 -10.70 4.00 -23.17
CA ALA A 152 -10.56 5.37 -22.70
C ALA A 152 -11.72 5.85 -21.81
N LYS A 153 -12.95 5.38 -22.08
CA LYS A 153 -14.16 5.74 -21.34
C LYS A 153 -14.44 4.85 -20.12
N LEU A 154 -13.67 3.77 -19.91
CA LEU A 154 -13.83 2.92 -18.74
C LEU A 154 -13.53 3.72 -17.47
N LYS A 155 -14.25 3.42 -16.40
CA LYS A 155 -14.07 4.02 -15.08
C LYS A 155 -13.49 2.97 -14.14
N PRO A 156 -12.15 2.94 -13.95
CA PRO A 156 -11.54 2.05 -12.96
C PRO A 156 -12.04 2.36 -11.56
N ARG A 157 -12.01 1.34 -10.70
CA ARG A 157 -12.31 1.50 -9.27
C ARG A 157 -11.45 2.61 -8.67
N VAL A 158 -12.04 3.36 -7.75
CA VAL A 158 -11.33 4.30 -6.88
C VAL A 158 -10.68 3.45 -5.79
N TYR A 159 -9.38 3.26 -5.88
CA TYR A 159 -8.66 2.38 -4.97
C TYR A 159 -8.56 2.98 -3.57
N LEU A 160 -8.76 2.16 -2.53
CA LEU A 160 -8.76 2.54 -1.11
C LEU A 160 -8.15 1.46 -0.18
N GLU A 161 -7.83 0.28 -0.69
CA GLU A 161 -7.50 -0.88 0.15
C GLU A 161 -5.99 -1.13 0.11
N GLY A 162 -5.27 -0.79 1.18
CA GLY A 162 -3.80 -0.94 1.23
C GLY A 162 -2.97 0.25 0.74
N ASP A 163 -3.59 1.41 0.49
CA ASP A 163 -2.94 2.60 -0.09
C ASP A 163 -2.14 3.47 0.90
N ASN A 164 -1.99 3.03 2.16
CA ASN A 164 -1.21 3.76 3.15
C ASN A 164 0.27 3.35 3.05
N HIS A 165 1.02 4.18 2.34
CA HIS A 165 2.39 3.89 1.94
C HIS A 165 3.37 3.90 3.12
N LEU A 166 3.17 4.73 4.14
CA LEU A 166 4.03 4.72 5.33
C LEU A 166 3.79 3.44 6.16
N LEU A 167 2.53 3.08 6.40
CA LEU A 167 2.16 1.85 7.12
C LEU A 167 2.70 0.61 6.38
N THR A 168 2.59 0.61 5.05
CA THR A 168 3.19 -0.42 4.20
C THR A 168 4.71 -0.45 4.38
N LEU A 169 5.39 0.70 4.22
CA LEU A 169 6.86 0.79 4.28
C LEU A 169 7.39 0.22 5.60
N ILE A 170 6.86 0.68 6.73
CA ILE A 170 7.32 0.20 8.05
C ILE A 170 7.10 -1.31 8.20
N SER A 171 5.99 -1.84 7.68
CA SER A 171 5.72 -3.29 7.68
C SER A 171 6.75 -4.06 6.85
N VAL A 172 7.01 -3.63 5.61
CA VAL A 172 7.91 -4.34 4.70
C VAL A 172 9.38 -4.25 5.10
N MET A 173 9.76 -3.23 5.87
CA MET A 173 11.11 -3.13 6.44
C MET A 173 11.44 -4.36 7.30
N GLN A 174 10.44 -4.97 7.95
CA GLN A 174 10.61 -6.17 8.77
C GLN A 174 10.66 -7.48 8.00
N ILE A 175 10.13 -7.46 6.77
CA ILE A 175 10.04 -8.65 5.93
C ILE A 175 11.39 -8.82 5.22
N PRO A 176 12.03 -10.00 5.28
CA PRO A 176 13.25 -10.28 4.54
C PRO A 176 13.07 -10.03 3.04
N ARG A 177 14.13 -9.53 2.39
CA ARG A 177 14.19 -9.38 0.94
C ARG A 177 13.95 -10.72 0.23
N SER A 178 13.11 -10.68 -0.78
CA SER A 178 12.93 -11.71 -1.81
C SER A 178 13.33 -11.14 -3.16
N ASP A 179 13.71 -11.99 -4.12
CA ASP A 179 14.12 -11.56 -5.46
C ASP A 179 12.92 -11.02 -6.25
N VAL A 180 11.76 -11.64 -6.08
CA VAL A 180 10.50 -11.24 -6.70
C VAL A 180 9.42 -11.02 -5.63
N CYS A 181 8.66 -9.94 -5.77
CA CYS A 181 7.43 -9.70 -5.04
C CYS A 181 6.25 -9.79 -6.00
N VAL A 182 5.27 -10.62 -5.65
CA VAL A 182 4.02 -10.77 -6.37
C VAL A 182 2.90 -10.13 -5.56
N GLY A 183 2.41 -8.99 -6.04
CA GLY A 183 1.25 -8.32 -5.45
C GLY A 183 -0.06 -8.98 -5.87
N ILE A 184 -1.02 -9.06 -4.95
CA ILE A 184 -2.39 -9.44 -5.30
C ILE A 184 -3.15 -8.19 -5.77
N LEU A 185 -3.69 -8.22 -6.99
CA LEU A 185 -4.54 -7.14 -7.48
C LEU A 185 -6.00 -7.36 -7.05
N LEU A 186 -6.72 -6.34 -6.60
CA LEU A 186 -6.35 -4.92 -6.55
C LEU A 186 -5.70 -4.50 -5.21
N GLY A 187 -6.12 -5.08 -4.08
CA GLY A 187 -5.75 -4.68 -2.72
C GLY A 187 -4.24 -4.57 -2.49
N GLY A 188 -3.47 -5.64 -2.67
CA GLY A 188 -2.01 -5.64 -2.52
C GLY A 188 -1.19 -4.87 -3.56
N ALA A 189 -1.80 -4.14 -4.49
CA ALA A 189 -1.10 -3.51 -5.62
C ALA A 189 -0.02 -2.51 -5.18
N ALA A 190 -0.44 -1.54 -4.35
CA ALA A 190 0.46 -0.51 -3.82
C ALA A 190 1.48 -1.12 -2.85
N SER A 191 1.04 -2.06 -2.01
CA SER A 191 1.90 -2.71 -1.02
C SER A 191 3.09 -3.44 -1.65
N ALA A 192 2.84 -4.20 -2.72
CA ALA A 192 3.89 -4.88 -3.47
C ALA A 192 4.83 -3.91 -4.20
N ALA A 193 4.32 -2.78 -4.71
CA ALA A 193 5.15 -1.75 -5.34
C ALA A 193 6.12 -1.13 -4.33
N ILE A 194 5.64 -0.79 -3.12
CA ILE A 194 6.48 -0.24 -2.03
C ILE A 194 7.50 -1.29 -1.56
N TYR A 195 7.11 -2.55 -1.37
CA TYR A 195 8.04 -3.64 -1.05
C TYR A 195 9.16 -3.73 -2.09
N SER A 196 8.77 -3.76 -3.37
CA SER A 196 9.71 -3.93 -4.50
C SER A 196 10.65 -2.75 -4.66
N ALA A 197 10.18 -1.54 -4.36
CA ALA A 197 11.01 -0.35 -4.29
C ALA A 197 12.02 -0.44 -3.14
N TYR A 198 11.55 -0.69 -1.92
CA TYR A 198 12.41 -0.74 -0.73
C TYR A 198 13.49 -1.84 -0.82
N HIS A 199 13.12 -3.05 -1.25
CA HIS A 199 14.03 -4.20 -1.33
C HIS A 199 14.75 -4.33 -2.68
N GLN A 200 14.44 -3.46 -3.65
CA GLN A 200 14.91 -3.54 -5.04
C GLN A 200 14.55 -4.87 -5.72
N SER A 201 13.42 -5.46 -5.35
CA SER A 201 12.91 -6.72 -5.90
C SER A 201 12.22 -6.50 -7.24
N GLN A 202 12.15 -7.53 -8.08
CA GLN A 202 11.26 -7.53 -9.24
C GLN A 202 9.80 -7.47 -8.77
N LEU A 203 8.97 -6.69 -9.47
CA LEU A 203 7.56 -6.53 -9.18
C LEU A 203 6.74 -7.29 -10.23
N ASN A 204 5.91 -8.21 -9.76
CA ASN A 204 4.91 -8.91 -10.54
C ASN A 204 3.55 -8.79 -9.84
N TYR A 205 2.50 -9.13 -10.56
CA TYR A 205 1.14 -9.12 -10.05
C TYR A 205 0.39 -10.38 -10.43
N LEU A 206 -0.57 -10.74 -9.59
CA LEU A 206 -1.56 -11.77 -9.85
C LEU A 206 -2.95 -11.19 -9.60
N LYS A 207 -3.86 -11.31 -10.58
CA LYS A 207 -5.25 -10.87 -10.40
C LYS A 207 -6.12 -12.06 -10.03
N ILE A 208 -6.39 -12.20 -8.74
CA ILE A 208 -7.29 -13.20 -8.20
C ILE A 208 -8.30 -12.55 -7.26
N SER A 209 -9.55 -12.97 -7.38
CA SER A 209 -10.63 -12.55 -6.49
C SER A 209 -11.44 -13.79 -6.11
N ARG A 210 -11.64 -13.97 -4.80
CA ARG A 210 -12.56 -15.00 -4.27
C ARG A 210 -13.97 -14.43 -4.00
N TYR A 211 -14.16 -13.12 -4.23
CA TYR A 211 -15.34 -12.39 -3.78
C TYR A 211 -15.99 -11.62 -4.96
N ASP A 212 -15.45 -10.46 -5.33
CA ASP A 212 -16.17 -9.52 -6.20
C ASP A 212 -15.94 -9.70 -7.71
N ASP A 213 -14.82 -10.30 -8.13
CA ASP A 213 -14.42 -10.40 -9.54
C ASP A 213 -14.01 -11.82 -9.97
N THR A 214 -14.71 -12.84 -9.48
CA THR A 214 -14.36 -14.25 -9.79
C THR A 214 -14.27 -14.53 -11.30
N LYS A 215 -15.04 -13.81 -12.12
CA LYS A 215 -15.05 -13.89 -13.60
C LYS A 215 -13.84 -13.24 -14.29
N LYS A 216 -13.08 -12.41 -13.58
CA LYS A 216 -11.89 -11.69 -14.09
C LYS A 216 -10.61 -12.15 -13.41
N CYS A 217 -10.65 -13.28 -12.71
CA CYS A 217 -9.47 -13.94 -12.20
C CYS A 217 -8.66 -14.51 -13.35
N ASN A 218 -7.35 -14.40 -13.26
CA ASN A 218 -6.43 -15.14 -14.11
C ASN A 218 -5.41 -15.87 -13.24
N GLU A 219 -5.00 -17.05 -13.71
CA GLU A 219 -3.96 -17.86 -13.08
C GLU A 219 -2.57 -17.50 -13.62
N PHE A 220 -2.47 -16.38 -14.35
CA PHE A 220 -1.26 -15.91 -15.00
C PHE A 220 -0.60 -14.79 -14.21
N LEU A 221 0.73 -14.87 -14.09
CA LEU A 221 1.56 -13.80 -13.55
C LEU A 221 1.74 -12.69 -14.58
N TRP A 222 1.49 -11.47 -14.14
CA TRP A 222 1.71 -10.24 -14.89
C TRP A 222 3.02 -9.59 -14.45
N GLY A 223 3.88 -9.22 -15.40
CA GLY A 223 5.21 -8.70 -15.13
C GLY A 223 6.27 -9.34 -16.00
N ASN A 224 7.51 -9.03 -15.71
CA ASN A 224 8.63 -9.68 -16.37
C ASN A 224 8.64 -11.19 -16.03
N PRO A 225 9.19 -12.03 -16.92
CA PRO A 225 9.46 -13.42 -16.62
C PRO A 225 10.25 -13.56 -15.32
N ILE A 226 10.02 -14.66 -14.62
CA ILE A 226 10.71 -14.98 -13.38
C ILE A 226 11.83 -15.98 -13.72
N ASP A 227 13.07 -15.65 -13.32
CA ASP A 227 14.25 -16.49 -13.54
C ASP A 227 14.14 -17.86 -12.84
N LEU A 228 15.09 -18.76 -13.10
CA LEU A 228 15.14 -20.07 -12.44
C LEU A 228 15.55 -19.94 -10.96
N ARG A 229 14.72 -20.50 -10.06
CA ARG A 229 14.93 -20.59 -8.60
C ARG A 229 15.03 -19.25 -7.84
N PRO A 230 14.14 -18.27 -8.05
CA PRO A 230 14.15 -17.05 -7.25
C PRO A 230 13.49 -17.30 -5.89
N SER A 231 13.89 -16.50 -4.90
CA SER A 231 13.07 -16.32 -3.70
C SER A 231 11.87 -15.42 -4.05
N VAL A 232 10.66 -15.90 -3.79
CA VAL A 232 9.42 -15.19 -4.13
C VAL A 232 8.57 -14.95 -2.90
N LEU A 233 8.10 -13.70 -2.74
CA LEU A 233 7.11 -13.30 -1.75
C LEU A 233 5.80 -12.93 -2.45
N ILE A 234 4.70 -13.53 -2.05
CA ILE A 234 3.35 -13.03 -2.34
C ILE A 234 2.96 -12.06 -1.22
N LEU A 235 2.52 -10.86 -1.60
CA LEU A 235 2.13 -9.82 -0.66
C LEU A 235 0.73 -9.28 -1.01
N ASP A 236 -0.15 -9.27 -0.01
CA ASP A 236 -1.48 -8.64 -0.10
C ASP A 236 -1.57 -7.44 0.85
N ASP A 237 -2.58 -6.59 0.68
CA ASP A 237 -2.82 -5.48 1.60
C ASP A 237 -3.35 -5.99 2.94
N ASN A 238 -4.27 -6.96 2.90
CA ASN A 238 -4.85 -7.51 4.11
C ASN A 238 -5.05 -9.04 4.07
N CYS A 239 -5.17 -9.66 5.25
CA CYS A 239 -5.50 -11.07 5.36
C CYS A 239 -6.59 -11.32 6.41
N GLY A 240 -7.79 -11.68 5.93
CA GLY A 240 -8.91 -12.11 6.76
C GLY A 240 -8.92 -13.61 7.05
N THR A 241 -8.84 -14.43 6.00
CA THR A 241 -8.93 -15.90 6.08
C THR A 241 -7.74 -16.63 5.48
N GLY A 242 -6.83 -15.92 4.79
CA GLY A 242 -5.70 -16.51 4.06
C GLY A 242 -6.06 -17.15 2.71
N LYS A 243 -7.35 -17.31 2.36
CA LYS A 243 -7.78 -18.03 1.15
C LYS A 243 -7.19 -17.46 -0.16
N THR A 244 -7.10 -16.14 -0.29
CA THR A 244 -6.53 -15.48 -1.48
C THR A 244 -5.03 -15.75 -1.58
N LEU A 245 -4.28 -15.53 -0.51
CA LEU A 245 -2.84 -15.80 -0.45
C LEU A 245 -2.50 -17.28 -0.72
N HIS A 246 -3.28 -18.21 -0.16
CA HIS A 246 -3.08 -19.64 -0.43
C HIS A 246 -3.38 -20.03 -1.87
N LEU A 247 -4.43 -19.46 -2.47
CA LEU A 247 -4.72 -19.65 -3.89
C LEU A 247 -3.53 -19.15 -4.75
N ALA A 248 -3.02 -17.95 -4.46
CA ALA A 248 -1.85 -17.42 -5.15
C ALA A 248 -0.65 -18.36 -5.00
N LYS A 249 -0.36 -18.83 -3.79
CA LYS A 249 0.74 -19.79 -3.53
C LYS A 249 0.56 -21.08 -4.33
N SER A 250 -0.66 -21.61 -4.40
CA SER A 250 -0.97 -22.79 -5.21
C SER A 250 -0.78 -22.55 -6.71
N ILE A 251 -1.19 -21.39 -7.23
CA ILE A 251 -0.98 -21.02 -8.64
C ILE A 251 0.53 -20.97 -8.95
N LEU A 252 1.32 -20.28 -8.13
CA LEU A 252 2.77 -20.21 -8.31
C LEU A 252 3.43 -21.60 -8.24
N LYS A 253 3.01 -22.43 -7.31
CA LYS A 253 3.54 -23.79 -7.16
C LYS A 253 3.17 -24.69 -8.35
N ASN A 254 1.94 -24.64 -8.82
CA ASN A 254 1.44 -25.57 -9.83
C ASN A 254 1.82 -25.15 -11.25
N HIS A 255 1.76 -23.86 -11.58
CA HIS A 255 1.98 -23.38 -12.95
C HIS A 255 3.42 -22.94 -13.19
N TYR A 256 4.12 -22.51 -12.14
CA TYR A 256 5.46 -21.93 -12.24
C TYR A 256 6.53 -22.70 -11.47
N GLN A 257 6.15 -23.76 -10.72
CA GLN A 257 7.06 -24.55 -9.88
C GLN A 257 7.79 -23.71 -8.82
N ILE A 258 7.14 -22.64 -8.35
CA ILE A 258 7.68 -21.71 -7.35
C ILE A 258 7.02 -21.97 -6.00
N ASP A 259 7.82 -22.28 -4.97
CA ASP A 259 7.35 -22.30 -3.59
C ASP A 259 7.52 -20.92 -2.95
N ALA A 260 6.47 -20.11 -3.06
CA ALA A 260 6.48 -18.73 -2.59
C ALA A 260 6.17 -18.64 -1.08
N LYS A 261 6.79 -17.65 -0.44
CA LYS A 261 6.39 -17.19 0.89
C LYS A 261 5.18 -16.26 0.79
N ILE A 262 4.40 -16.15 1.85
CA ILE A 262 3.20 -15.31 1.86
C ILE A 262 3.16 -14.37 3.06
N ALA A 263 2.70 -13.14 2.83
CA ALA A 263 2.49 -12.13 3.85
C ALA A 263 1.32 -11.20 3.47
N ALA A 264 0.82 -10.45 4.45
CA ALA A 264 -0.07 -9.31 4.22
C ALA A 264 0.34 -8.14 5.10
N ILE A 265 0.03 -6.91 4.68
CA ILE A 265 0.35 -5.70 5.44
C ILE A 265 -0.51 -5.57 6.70
N GLU A 266 -1.80 -5.88 6.59
CA GLU A 266 -2.75 -5.83 7.69
C GLU A 266 -3.39 -7.20 7.93
N LEU A 267 -3.62 -7.56 9.18
CA LEU A 267 -4.19 -8.85 9.54
C LEU A 267 -5.46 -8.63 10.37
N HIS A 268 -6.48 -9.46 10.18
CA HIS A 268 -7.73 -9.36 10.94
C HIS A 268 -7.55 -9.87 12.38
N TRP A 269 -6.66 -9.23 13.14
CA TRP A 269 -6.37 -9.54 14.53
C TRP A 269 -7.61 -9.43 15.42
N GLU A 270 -8.47 -8.45 15.18
CA GLU A 270 -9.73 -8.32 15.92
C GLU A 270 -10.65 -9.52 15.68
N LYS A 271 -10.74 -9.99 14.42
CA LYS A 271 -11.55 -11.17 14.10
C LYS A 271 -11.00 -12.41 14.80
N LEU A 272 -9.68 -12.57 14.83
CA LEU A 272 -9.03 -13.64 15.59
C LEU A 272 -9.34 -13.53 17.10
N LEU A 273 -9.34 -12.32 17.66
CA LEU A 273 -9.71 -12.07 19.05
C LEU A 273 -11.16 -12.47 19.33
N ARG A 274 -12.11 -12.16 18.43
CA ARG A 274 -13.51 -12.57 18.56
C ARG A 274 -13.69 -14.09 18.54
N VAL A 275 -12.96 -14.79 17.67
CA VAL A 275 -13.01 -16.25 17.60
C VAL A 275 -12.42 -16.89 18.86
N LYS A 276 -11.23 -16.43 19.30
CA LYS A 276 -10.50 -17.04 20.42
C LYS A 276 -11.00 -16.63 21.79
N GLY A 277 -11.39 -15.37 21.96
CA GLY A 277 -11.80 -14.80 23.26
C GLY A 277 -13.31 -14.82 23.50
N TYR A 278 -14.11 -14.80 22.43
CA TYR A 278 -15.56 -14.65 22.51
C TYR A 278 -16.32 -15.76 21.77
N TYR A 279 -15.63 -16.81 21.31
CA TYR A 279 -16.20 -18.01 20.68
C TYR A 279 -17.10 -17.73 19.46
N HIS A 280 -16.86 -16.63 18.72
CA HIS A 280 -17.54 -16.41 17.45
C HIS A 280 -17.15 -17.49 16.42
N GLN A 281 -18.09 -17.88 15.56
CA GLN A 281 -17.88 -18.87 14.49
C GLN A 281 -17.26 -18.28 13.21
N ASP A 282 -16.59 -17.16 13.37
CA ASP A 282 -15.94 -16.41 12.30
C ASP A 282 -14.77 -17.22 11.70
N SER A 283 -14.70 -17.36 10.36
CA SER A 283 -13.48 -17.90 9.73
C SER A 283 -12.35 -16.87 9.77
N VAL A 284 -11.18 -17.25 10.27
CA VAL A 284 -9.98 -16.41 10.40
C VAL A 284 -8.76 -17.09 9.80
N PHE A 285 -7.74 -16.32 9.44
CA PHE A 285 -6.46 -16.85 8.98
C PHE A 285 -5.77 -17.66 10.10
N ASP A 286 -4.98 -18.65 9.70
CA ASP A 286 -4.10 -19.36 10.64
C ASP A 286 -2.73 -18.67 10.68
N LEU A 287 -2.19 -18.51 11.89
CA LEU A 287 -0.89 -17.90 12.11
C LEU A 287 0.24 -18.70 11.45
N SER A 288 0.12 -20.04 11.48
CA SER A 288 1.11 -20.93 10.87
C SER A 288 1.12 -20.87 9.33
N SER A 289 0.04 -20.32 8.77
CA SER A 289 -0.17 -20.28 7.33
C SER A 289 0.56 -19.12 6.65
N LEU A 290 0.91 -18.07 7.39
CA LEU A 290 1.66 -16.91 6.92
C LEU A 290 3.14 -17.02 7.28
N ASP A 291 4.02 -16.76 6.32
CA ASP A 291 5.47 -16.81 6.54
C ASP A 291 5.96 -15.58 7.32
N TYR A 292 5.27 -14.44 7.17
CA TYR A 292 5.58 -13.20 7.84
C TYR A 292 4.30 -12.54 8.37
N LEU A 293 4.36 -12.12 9.65
CA LEU A 293 3.26 -11.44 10.32
C LEU A 293 3.59 -9.96 10.50
N THR A 294 2.55 -9.13 10.44
CA THR A 294 2.61 -7.70 10.73
C THR A 294 1.70 -7.38 11.92
N PRO A 295 1.98 -6.31 12.69
CA PRO A 295 1.20 -6.04 13.88
C PRO A 295 -0.14 -5.37 13.58
N TRP A 296 -0.34 -4.87 12.37
CA TRP A 296 -1.44 -3.96 12.03
C TRP A 296 -2.76 -4.69 11.94
N ASN A 297 -3.75 -4.22 12.69
CA ASN A 297 -5.12 -4.68 12.50
C ASN A 297 -5.68 -4.09 11.20
N VAL A 298 -6.61 -4.79 10.56
CA VAL A 298 -7.21 -4.32 9.30
C VAL A 298 -8.04 -3.08 9.49
N ARG A 299 -7.72 -2.04 8.72
CA ARG A 299 -8.59 -0.88 8.53
C ARG A 299 -9.76 -1.28 7.63
N HIS A 300 -10.91 -1.56 8.25
CA HIS A 300 -12.10 -2.02 7.53
C HIS A 300 -12.50 -1.08 6.40
N HIS A 301 -12.84 -1.63 5.22
CA HIS A 301 -13.29 -0.85 4.05
C HIS A 301 -14.41 0.14 4.39
N HIS A 302 -15.35 -0.23 5.28
CA HIS A 302 -16.42 0.67 5.69
C HIS A 302 -15.90 1.92 6.41
N LEU A 303 -14.91 1.76 7.30
CA LEU A 303 -14.26 2.88 7.98
C LEU A 303 -13.55 3.78 6.97
N LEU A 304 -12.77 3.19 6.06
CA LEU A 304 -12.04 3.94 5.03
C LEU A 304 -13.01 4.74 4.14
N LYS A 305 -14.11 4.12 3.70
CA LYS A 305 -15.15 4.78 2.91
C LYS A 305 -15.82 5.93 3.66
N GLN A 306 -16.09 5.75 4.95
CA GLN A 306 -16.64 6.82 5.79
C GLN A 306 -15.67 7.99 5.90
N LEU A 307 -14.38 7.73 6.11
CA LEU A 307 -13.36 8.78 6.16
C LEU A 307 -13.28 9.53 4.84
N VAL A 308 -13.28 8.86 3.69
CA VAL A 308 -13.27 9.55 2.38
C VAL A 308 -14.48 10.48 2.17
N GLN A 309 -15.63 10.12 2.73
CA GLN A 309 -16.88 10.87 2.56
C GLN A 309 -17.10 11.97 3.60
N GLN A 310 -16.35 11.94 4.71
CA GLN A 310 -16.52 12.92 5.77
C GLN A 310 -15.83 14.25 5.43
N PRO A 311 -16.37 15.40 5.91
CA PRO A 311 -15.67 16.67 5.82
C PRO A 311 -14.39 16.63 6.66
N SER A 312 -13.28 17.15 6.14
CA SER A 312 -11.98 17.20 6.83
C SER A 312 -11.97 17.99 8.16
N THR A 313 -13.09 18.65 8.48
CA THR A 313 -13.29 19.42 9.71
C THR A 313 -13.86 18.59 10.87
N THR A 314 -14.25 17.33 10.67
CA THR A 314 -14.79 16.47 11.74
C THR A 314 -13.68 15.86 12.59
N GLN A 315 -13.94 15.62 13.88
CA GLN A 315 -12.97 15.02 14.82
C GLN A 315 -12.53 13.61 14.38
N ASN A 316 -13.37 12.84 13.69
CA ASN A 316 -13.01 11.48 13.26
C ASN A 316 -11.91 11.45 12.17
N HIS A 317 -11.65 12.58 11.50
CA HIS A 317 -10.53 12.72 10.57
C HIS A 317 -9.18 12.89 11.27
N THR A 318 -9.10 12.94 12.61
CA THR A 318 -7.81 13.08 13.30
C THR A 318 -7.07 11.75 13.49
N THR A 319 -7.70 10.61 13.16
CA THR A 319 -7.06 9.31 13.35
C THR A 319 -5.88 9.11 12.43
N ASN A 320 -4.74 8.82 13.05
CA ASN A 320 -3.43 8.66 12.40
C ASN A 320 -2.84 7.26 12.64
N ILE A 321 -1.70 6.98 12.02
CA ILE A 321 -1.04 5.67 12.14
C ILE A 321 -0.60 5.37 13.57
N MET A 322 -0.25 6.39 14.38
CA MET A 322 0.09 6.19 15.79
C MET A 322 -1.11 5.67 16.58
N GLU A 323 -2.27 6.29 16.46
CA GLU A 323 -3.49 5.80 17.13
C GLU A 323 -3.84 4.37 16.69
N TRP A 324 -3.65 4.08 15.39
CA TRP A 324 -3.87 2.74 14.86
C TRP A 324 -2.87 1.70 15.39
N LEU A 325 -1.62 2.09 15.64
CA LEU A 325 -0.61 1.26 16.28
C LEU A 325 -1.01 0.91 17.72
N VAL A 326 -1.44 1.90 18.49
CA VAL A 326 -1.88 1.71 19.89
C VAL A 326 -3.06 0.75 19.93
N TYR A 327 -4.04 0.93 19.05
CA TYR A 327 -5.18 0.04 18.93
C TYR A 327 -4.74 -1.39 18.56
N SER A 328 -3.92 -1.55 17.52
CA SER A 328 -3.42 -2.85 17.07
C SER A 328 -2.64 -3.59 18.17
N LYS A 329 -1.76 -2.88 18.89
CA LYS A 329 -1.03 -3.41 20.05
C LYS A 329 -1.97 -3.85 21.17
N SER A 330 -3.05 -3.12 21.41
CA SER A 330 -4.04 -3.46 22.43
C SER A 330 -4.75 -4.77 22.10
N VAL A 331 -5.16 -4.96 20.84
CA VAL A 331 -5.74 -6.23 20.35
C VAL A 331 -4.74 -7.38 20.49
N LEU A 332 -3.48 -7.18 20.10
CA LEU A 332 -2.43 -8.20 20.23
C LEU A 332 -2.15 -8.57 21.69
N ASN A 333 -2.17 -7.61 22.62
CA ASN A 333 -2.01 -7.87 24.05
C ASN A 333 -3.16 -8.73 24.59
N LEU A 334 -4.40 -8.43 24.20
CA LEU A 334 -5.57 -9.23 24.59
C LEU A 334 -5.46 -10.67 24.07
N LEU A 335 -5.07 -10.85 22.80
CA LEU A 335 -4.82 -12.17 22.21
C LEU A 335 -3.73 -12.95 22.93
N SER A 336 -2.64 -12.27 23.34
CA SER A 336 -1.56 -12.87 24.13
C SER A 336 -2.07 -13.40 25.47
N ASN A 337 -2.94 -12.64 26.15
CA ASN A 337 -3.51 -13.03 27.44
C ASN A 337 -4.46 -14.23 27.34
N LEU A 338 -5.03 -14.50 26.16
CA LEU A 338 -5.90 -15.65 25.89
C LEU A 338 -5.13 -16.95 25.57
N GLY A 339 -3.83 -17.01 25.87
CA GLY A 339 -3.01 -18.21 25.64
C GLY A 339 -2.53 -18.37 24.20
N THR A 340 -2.61 -17.32 23.36
CA THR A 340 -2.01 -17.31 22.01
C THR A 340 -0.54 -16.89 22.04
N GLN A 341 0.09 -16.90 23.22
CA GLN A 341 1.47 -16.47 23.38
C GLN A 341 2.41 -17.42 22.63
N THR A 342 2.97 -16.91 21.53
CA THR A 342 3.99 -17.58 20.74
C THR A 342 5.14 -16.61 20.54
N GLN A 343 6.32 -17.12 20.18
CA GLN A 343 7.49 -16.29 19.86
C GLN A 343 7.18 -15.23 18.78
N ALA A 344 6.23 -15.52 17.89
CA ALA A 344 5.76 -14.58 16.88
C ALA A 344 5.01 -13.39 17.50
N PHE A 345 4.13 -13.62 18.48
CA PHE A 345 3.42 -12.54 19.19
C PHE A 345 4.39 -11.66 19.99
N ASP A 346 5.36 -12.25 20.67
CA ASP A 346 6.36 -11.47 21.41
C ASP A 346 7.21 -10.60 20.47
N SER A 347 7.53 -11.12 19.28
CA SER A 347 8.24 -10.36 18.24
C SER A 347 7.41 -9.18 17.72
N LEU A 348 6.11 -9.38 17.49
CA LEU A 348 5.18 -8.32 17.08
C LEU A 348 5.04 -7.25 18.17
N ARG A 349 4.84 -7.64 19.43
CA ARG A 349 4.74 -6.70 20.56
C ARG A 349 6.01 -5.87 20.73
N ASN A 350 7.17 -6.51 20.67
CA ASN A 350 8.46 -5.82 20.71
C ASN A 350 8.63 -4.84 19.54
N TYR A 351 8.11 -5.18 18.37
CA TYR A 351 8.11 -4.25 17.25
C TYR A 351 7.17 -3.07 17.45
N CYS A 352 5.95 -3.28 17.95
CA CYS A 352 5.06 -2.17 18.31
C CYS A 352 5.71 -1.21 19.29
N LEU A 353 6.40 -1.72 20.32
CA LEU A 353 7.15 -0.89 21.27
C LEU A 353 8.23 -0.05 20.58
N LYS A 354 8.96 -0.62 19.62
CA LYS A 354 9.96 0.12 18.83
C LYS A 354 9.33 1.24 18.00
N LEU A 355 8.16 0.99 17.42
CA LEU A 355 7.41 1.97 16.63
C LEU A 355 6.86 3.12 17.50
N GLU A 356 6.39 2.81 18.71
CA GLU A 356 5.94 3.82 19.67
C GLU A 356 7.08 4.76 20.08
N CYS A 357 8.25 4.19 20.43
CA CYS A 357 9.43 4.97 20.76
C CYS A 357 9.94 5.85 19.62
N TYR A 358 9.64 5.51 18.36
CA TYR A 358 10.01 6.31 17.19
C TYR A 358 9.12 7.54 16.99
N SER A 359 7.94 7.53 17.59
CA SER A 359 6.87 8.49 17.29
C SER A 359 6.60 9.49 18.41
N ALA A 360 7.13 9.24 19.62
CA ALA A 360 7.32 10.26 20.64
C ALA A 360 8.42 11.21 20.19
#